data_AF-A0A920CLF3-F1
#
_entry.id   AF-A0A920CLF3-F1
#
_cell.length_a   1.000
_cell.length_b   1.000
_cell.length_c   1.000
_cell.angle_alpha   90.00
_cell.angle_beta   90.00
_cell.angle_gamma   90.00
#
_symmetry.space_group_name_H-M   'P 1'
#
loop_
_entity.id
_entity.type
_entity.pdbx_description
1 polymer ?
#
loop_
_entity_poly.entity_id
_entity_poly.type
_entity_poly.pdbx_seq_one_letter_code
_entity_poly.pdbx_strand_id
1 'polypeptide(L)' 'MSLPYIVLSVVPAIISYYLTGNGKSIILFVCWINLVIAASDIINSFLIALKPRHTIFYRGHYKVK' A
#
# COMPACT_ATOMS: atom_id res chain seq x y z
N MET A 1 -6.76 1.16 -4.27
CA MET A 1 -7.18 2.29 -3.41
C MET A 1 -6.01 2.76 -2.53
N SER A 2 -4.81 2.87 -3.10
CA SER A 2 -3.56 3.07 -2.35
C SER A 2 -3.20 4.54 -2.09
N LEU A 3 -3.70 5.45 -2.93
CA LEU A 3 -3.42 6.89 -2.87
C LEU A 3 -3.72 7.52 -1.49
N PRO A 4 -4.87 7.27 -0.83
CA PRO A 4 -5.12 7.82 0.50
C PRO A 4 -4.14 7.30 1.57
N TYR A 5 -3.74 6.02 1.51
CA TYR A 5 -2.78 5.43 2.46
C TYR A 5 -1.36 5.96 2.26
N ILE A 6 -0.96 6.25 1.02
CA ILE A 6 0.31 6.91 0.72
C ILE A 6 0.31 8.32 1.32
N VAL A 7 -0.76 9.09 1.13
CA VAL A 7 -0.86 10.45 1.70
C VAL A 7 -0.84 10.40 3.23
N LEU A 8 -1.57 9.46 3.84
CA LEU A 8 -1.57 9.21 5.30
C LEU A 8 -0.25 8.61 5.84
N SER A 9 0.71 8.28 4.97
CA SER A 9 2.06 7.86 5.35
C SER A 9 3.06 8.99 5.17
N VAL A 10 2.99 9.74 4.06
CA VAL A 10 3.94 10.82 3.74
C VAL A 10 3.74 12.02 4.65
N VAL A 11 2.49 12.45 4.87
CA VAL A 11 2.22 13.65 5.69
C VAL A 11 2.69 13.46 7.14
N PRO A 12 2.36 12.36 7.85
CA PRO A 12 2.83 12.20 9.21
C PRO A 12 4.33 11.89 9.28
N ALA A 13 4.93 11.29 8.24
CA ALA A 13 6.38 11.12 8.17
C ALA A 13 7.12 12.46 8.09
N ILE A 14 6.61 13.43 7.33
CA ILE A 14 7.17 14.80 7.29
C ILE A 14 7.00 15.48 8.65
N ILE A 15 5.83 15.34 9.28
CA ILE A 15 5.56 15.89 10.62
C ILE A 15 6.50 15.26 11.67
N SER A 16 6.88 13.99 11.52
CA SER A 16 7.78 13.29 12.44
C SER A 16 9.19 13.88 12.51
N TYR A 17 9.63 14.63 11.49
CA TYR A 17 10.91 15.34 11.52
C TYR A 17 10.90 16.54 12.49
N TYR A 18 9.72 17.10 12.77
CA TYR A 18 9.54 18.23 13.67
C TYR A 18 9.16 17.82 15.09
N LEU A 19 8.87 16.54 15.34
CA LEU A 19 8.60 16.00 16.68
C LEU A 19 9.85 15.34 17.28
N THR A 20 10.07 15.60 18.57
CA THR A 20 11.15 14.99 19.36
C THR A 20 10.55 14.13 20.49
N GLY A 21 11.19 13.01 20.80
CA GLY A 21 10.77 12.09 21.86
C GLY A 21 9.75 11.02 21.41
N ASN A 22 8.95 10.52 22.35
CA ASN A 22 8.09 9.35 22.15
C ASN A 22 7.00 9.55 21.05
N GLY A 23 6.55 10.79 20.85
CA GLY A 23 5.56 11.11 19.81
C GLY A 23 6.06 10.79 18.40
N LYS A 24 7.37 10.95 18.14
CA LYS A 24 7.98 10.60 16.85
C LYS A 24 7.88 9.10 16.57
N SER A 25 8.14 8.27 17.58
CA SER A 25 8.12 6.81 17.46
C SER A 25 6.71 6.30 17.12
N ILE A 26 5.69 6.84 17.80
CA ILE A 26 4.28 6.46 17.58
C ILE A 26 3.84 6.86 16.16
N ILE A 27 4.16 8.07 15.70
CA ILE A 27 3.80 8.55 14.36
C ILE A 27 4.48 7.73 13.27
N LEU A 28 5.77 7.40 13.46
CA LEU A 28 6.49 6.54 12.51
C LEU A 28 5.89 5.12 12.47
N PHE A 29 5.50 4.56 13.61
CA PHE A 29 4.84 3.26 13.65
C PHE A 29 3.53 3.24 12.84
N VAL A 30 2.69 4.27 12.98
CA VAL A 30 1.45 4.41 12.20
C VAL A 30 1.75 4.58 10.70
N CYS A 31 2.79 5.35 10.33
CA CYS A 31 3.22 5.47 8.94
C CYS A 31 3.64 4.13 8.32
N TRP A 32 4.33 3.30 9.09
CA TRP A 32 4.76 1.98 8.65
C TRP A 32 3.57 1.06 8.36
N ILE A 33 2.54 1.05 9.22
CA ILE A 33 1.32 0.27 8.97
C ILE A 33 0.63 0.74 7.68
N ASN A 34 0.45 2.05 7.51
CA ASN A 34 -0.15 2.61 6.31
C ASN A 34 0.66 2.28 5.04
N LEU A 35 1.99 2.24 5.15
CA LEU A 35 2.87 1.88 4.04
C LEU A 35 2.75 0.40 3.65
N VAL A 36 2.62 -0.52 4.62
CA VAL A 36 2.41 -1.96 4.36
C VAL A 36 1.07 -2.20 3.64
N ILE A 37 0.01 -1.52 4.08
CA ILE A 37 -1.31 -1.61 3.44
C ILE A 37 -1.24 -1.07 2.00
N ALA A 38 -0.64 0.10 1.81
CA ALA A 38 -0.45 0.69 0.48
C ALA A 38 0.37 -0.21 -0.46
N ALA A 39 1.47 -0.79 0.06
CA ALA A 39 2.33 -1.70 -0.71
C ALA A 39 1.57 -2.96 -1.16
N SER A 40 0.75 -3.54 -0.28
CA SER A 40 -0.07 -4.72 -0.60
C SER A 40 -1.05 -4.43 -1.75
N ASP A 41 -1.65 -3.24 -1.74
CA ASP A 41 -2.63 -2.80 -2.74
C ASP A 41 -1.96 -2.45 -4.09
N ILE A 42 -0.73 -1.93 -4.06
CA ILE A 42 0.12 -1.73 -5.25
C ILE A 42 0.51 -3.06 -5.87
N ILE A 43 0.98 -4.02 -5.07
CA ILE A 43 1.35 -5.37 -5.54
C ILE A 43 0.14 -6.05 -6.18
N ASN A 44 -1.03 -5.98 -5.54
CA ASN A 44 -2.27 -6.51 -6.09
C ASN A 44 -2.62 -5.86 -7.44
N SER A 45 -2.52 -4.54 -7.56
CA SER A 45 -2.75 -3.82 -8.81
C SER A 45 -1.74 -4.21 -9.90
N PHE A 46 -0.48 -4.45 -9.53
CA PHE A 46 0.57 -4.89 -10.45
C PHE A 46 0.32 -6.32 -10.96
N LEU A 47 -0.13 -7.23 -10.08
CA LEU A 47 -0.56 -8.57 -10.46
C LEU A 47 -1.75 -8.55 -11.43
N ILE A 48 -2.70 -7.64 -11.23
CA ILE A 48 -3.81 -7.41 -12.17
C ILE A 48 -3.30 -6.86 -13.50
N ALA A 49 -2.32 -5.96 -13.50
CA ALA A 49 -1.74 -5.39 -14.71
C ALA A 49 -0.93 -6.41 -15.53
N LEU A 50 -0.17 -7.30 -14.85
CA LEU A 50 0.57 -8.40 -15.47
C LEU A 50 -0.32 -9.53 -15.99
N LYS A 51 -1.60 -9.54 -15.60
CA LYS A 51 -2.57 -10.55 -16.03
C LYS A 51 -2.66 -10.59 -17.56
N PRO A 52 -2.58 -11.78 -18.19
CA PRO A 52 -2.69 -11.90 -19.64
C PRO A 52 -4.06 -11.43 -20.16
N ARG A 53 -4.07 -10.68 -21.28
CA ARG A 53 -5.31 -10.22 -21.93
C ARG A 53 -6.20 -11.42 -22.26
N HIS A 54 -7.50 -11.29 -22.01
CA HIS A 54 -8.54 -12.31 -22.21
C HIS A 54 -8.53 -13.51 -21.23
N THR A 55 -7.83 -13.43 -20.10
CA THR A 55 -7.96 -14.46 -19.04
C THR A 55 -9.02 -14.10 -18.01
N ILE A 56 -9.83 -15.08 -17.59
CA ILE A 56 -10.78 -14.95 -16.47
C ILE A 56 -10.17 -15.65 -15.26
N PHE A 57 -10.16 -14.98 -14.11
CA PHE A 57 -9.77 -15.63 -12.87
C PHE A 57 -10.95 -16.48 -12.38
N TYR A 58 -10.81 -17.79 -12.39
CA TYR A 58 -11.87 -18.73 -11.99
C TYR A 58 -11.28 -19.83 -11.09
N ARG A 59 -11.80 -19.98 -9.87
CA ARG A 59 -11.37 -21.00 -8.87
C ARG A 59 -9.85 -21.06 -8.64
N GLY A 60 -9.16 -19.92 -8.61
CA GLY A 60 -7.72 -19.86 -8.35
C GLY A 60 -6.82 -20.10 -9.56
N HIS A 61 -7.40 -20.31 -10.75
CA HIS A 61 -6.65 -20.46 -12.00
C HIS A 61 -7.06 -19.40 -13.03
N TYR A 62 -6.08 -18.96 -13.84
CA TYR A 62 -6.34 -18.11 -14.99
C TYR A 62 -6.80 -18.98 -16.16
N LYS A 63 -8.07 -18.84 -16.56
CA LYS A 63 -8.61 -19.52 -17.74
C LYS A 63 -8.51 -18.58 -18.94
N VAL A 64 -7.78 -18.99 -19.98
CA VAL A 64 -7.79 -18.28 -21.27
C VAL A 64 -9.17 -18.50 -21.90
N LYS A 65 -9.82 -17.42 -22.34
CA LYS A 65 -11.14 -17.47 -22.97
C LYS A 65 -11.06 -18.07 -24.37
#